data_AF-A0A950BM10-F1
#
_entry.id   AF-A0A950BM10-F1
#
_cell.length_a   1.000
_cell.length_b   1.000
_cell.length_c   1.000
_cell.angle_alpha   90.00
_cell.angle_beta   90.00
_cell.angle_gamma   90.00
#
_symmetry.space_group_name_H-M   'P 1'
#
loop_
_entity.id
_entity.type
_entity.pdbx_description
1 polymer ?
#
loop_
_entity_poly.entity_id
_entity_poly.type
_entity_poly.pdbx_seq_one_letter_code
_entity_poly.pdbx_strand_id
1 'polypeptide(L)'
;LVNKVVPDNEVLTHARNLARKLAMGAPLAMRYIKATTNTGLEKGIAAGLAAEADAFKAIFASNDAKEGVAAFLGKRRPKFTGT
;
A
#
# COMPACT_ATOMS: atom_id res chain seq x y z
N LEU A 1 12.78 -14.50 10.78
CA LEU A 1 11.32 -14.78 10.71
C LEU A 1 10.86 -14.57 9.27
N VAL A 2 9.86 -15.32 8.79
CA VAL A 2 9.36 -15.25 7.40
C VAL A 2 7.83 -15.10 7.38
N ASN A 3 7.28 -14.47 6.33
CA ASN A 3 5.83 -14.24 6.20
C ASN A 3 5.04 -15.53 5.90
N LYS A 4 5.60 -16.46 5.11
CA LYS A 4 4.96 -17.71 4.71
C LYS A 4 6.01 -18.76 4.32
N VAL A 5 5.79 -20.01 4.72
CA VAL A 5 6.61 -21.17 4.30
C VAL A 5 5.86 -21.95 3.23
N VAL A 6 6.56 -22.35 2.17
CA VAL A 6 6.01 -23.07 1.00
C VAL A 6 7.05 -24.08 0.49
N PRO A 7 6.66 -25.08 -0.32
CA PRO A 7 7.61 -25.97 -1.00
C PRO A 7 8.64 -25.17 -1.82
N ASP A 8 9.86 -25.68 -1.91
CA ASP A 8 11.00 -25.00 -2.57
C ASP A 8 10.68 -24.58 -4.02
N ASN A 9 10.07 -25.48 -4.78
CA ASN A 9 9.66 -25.25 -6.17
C ASN A 9 8.52 -24.22 -6.33
N GLU A 10 7.83 -23.83 -5.26
CA GLU A 10 6.74 -22.85 -5.30
C GLU A 10 7.14 -21.46 -4.80
N VAL A 11 8.33 -21.30 -4.19
CA VAL A 11 8.78 -20.06 -3.54
C VAL A 11 8.61 -18.84 -4.46
N LEU A 12 9.13 -18.94 -5.68
CA LEU A 12 9.10 -17.84 -6.64
C LEU A 12 7.68 -17.53 -7.14
N THR A 13 6.84 -18.56 -7.28
CA THR A 13 5.44 -18.42 -7.70
C THR A 13 4.65 -17.67 -6.62
N HIS A 14 4.77 -18.05 -5.35
CA HIS A 14 4.10 -17.36 -4.25
C HIS A 14 4.62 -15.93 -4.08
N ALA A 15 5.94 -15.71 -4.15
CA ALA A 15 6.53 -14.38 -4.06
C ALA A 15 6.02 -13.44 -5.18
N ARG A 16 5.98 -13.92 -6.43
CA ARG A 16 5.43 -13.14 -7.56
C ARG A 16 3.94 -12.90 -7.45
N ASN A 17 3.16 -13.84 -6.93
CA ASN A 17 1.74 -13.64 -6.69
C ASN A 17 1.52 -12.53 -5.64
N LEU A 18 2.30 -12.52 -4.57
CA LEU A 18 2.27 -11.45 -3.57
C LEU A 18 2.67 -10.10 -4.19
N ALA A 19 3.77 -10.06 -4.94
CA ALA A 19 4.21 -8.84 -5.62
C ALA A 19 3.15 -8.29 -6.58
N ARG A 20 2.49 -9.16 -7.37
CA ARG A 20 1.38 -8.77 -8.24
C ARG A 20 0.20 -8.20 -7.46
N LYS A 21 -0.16 -8.79 -6.31
CA LYS A 21 -1.23 -8.28 -5.45
C LYS A 21 -0.89 -6.88 -4.91
N LEU A 22 0.36 -6.66 -4.49
CA LEU A 22 0.82 -5.35 -4.01
C LEU A 22 0.86 -4.31 -5.15
N ALA A 23 1.29 -4.72 -6.35
CA ALA A 23 1.35 -3.85 -7.53
C ALA A 23 -0.03 -3.42 -8.06
N MET A 24 -1.11 -4.07 -7.63
CA MET A 24 -2.48 -3.63 -7.90
C MET A 24 -2.95 -2.47 -7.00
N GLY A 25 -2.19 -2.12 -5.96
CA GLY A 25 -2.52 -1.01 -5.07
C GLY A 25 -2.15 0.35 -5.64
N ALA A 26 -2.69 1.42 -5.05
CA ALA A 26 -2.36 2.80 -5.44
C ALA A 26 -0.89 3.12 -5.11
N PRO A 27 -0.03 3.44 -6.09
CA PRO A 27 1.42 3.59 -5.87
C PRO A 27 1.78 4.62 -4.79
N LEU A 28 1.10 5.77 -4.77
CA LEU A 28 1.34 6.81 -3.77
C LEU A 28 0.99 6.31 -2.37
N ALA A 29 -0.19 5.70 -2.20
CA ALA A 29 -0.60 5.13 -0.92
C ALA A 29 0.38 4.08 -0.41
N MET A 30 0.78 3.14 -1.27
CA MET A 30 1.74 2.09 -0.92
C MET A 30 3.09 2.65 -0.44
N ARG A 31 3.57 3.73 -1.08
CA ARG A 31 4.81 4.41 -0.67
C ARG A 31 4.69 5.00 0.73
N TYR A 32 3.63 5.74 1.00
CA TYR A 32 3.46 6.40 2.29
C TYR A 32 3.17 5.40 3.42
N ILE A 33 2.36 4.37 3.18
CA ILE A 33 2.09 3.31 4.18
C ILE A 33 3.40 2.69 4.68
N LYS A 34 4.33 2.36 3.76
CA LYS A 34 5.64 1.81 4.14
C LYS A 34 6.45 2.82 4.96
N ALA A 35 6.48 4.08 4.54
CA ALA A 35 7.26 5.12 5.21
C ALA A 35 6.75 5.45 6.63
N THR A 36 5.43 5.57 6.80
CA THR A 36 4.80 5.88 8.09
C THR A 36 4.89 4.72 9.05
N THR A 37 4.74 3.48 8.56
CA THR A 37 4.95 2.26 9.35
C THR A 37 6.38 2.19 9.87
N ASN A 38 7.39 2.39 9.01
CA ASN A 38 8.79 2.43 9.44
C ASN A 38 9.05 3.53 10.46
N THR A 39 8.48 4.73 10.25
CA THR A 39 8.58 5.84 11.20
C THR A 39 8.03 5.47 12.57
N GLY A 40 6.86 4.83 12.62
CA GLY A 40 6.26 4.37 13.88
C GLY A 40 7.08 3.29 14.58
N LEU A 41 7.71 2.38 13.83
CA LEU A 41 8.59 1.35 14.38
C LEU A 41 9.89 1.92 14.93
N GLU A 42 10.48 2.92 14.27
CA GLU A 42 11.77 3.51 14.65
C GLU A 42 11.63 4.56 15.76
N LYS A 43 10.56 5.37 15.72
CA LYS A 43 10.41 6.57 16.56
C LYS A 43 9.23 6.50 17.54
N GLY A 44 8.50 5.39 17.53
CA GLY A 44 7.33 5.17 18.38
C GLY A 44 6.01 5.62 17.76
N ILE A 45 4.92 5.15 18.36
CA ILE A 45 3.57 5.26 17.82
C ILE A 45 3.11 6.71 17.59
N ALA A 46 3.46 7.64 18.48
CA ALA A 46 3.08 9.05 18.35
C ALA A 46 3.66 9.70 17.08
N ALA A 47 4.93 9.41 16.77
CA ALA A 47 5.57 9.89 15.54
C ALA A 47 4.98 9.24 14.29
N GLY A 48 4.66 7.94 14.37
CA GLY A 48 3.98 7.21 13.29
C GLY A 48 2.62 7.81 12.95
N LEU A 49 1.78 8.08 13.96
CA LEU A 49 0.45 8.68 13.79
C LEU A 49 0.52 10.10 13.22
N ALA A 50 1.48 10.91 13.66
CA ALA A 50 1.69 12.24 13.10
C ALA A 50 2.08 12.17 11.61
N ALA A 51 3.02 11.29 11.27
CA ALA A 51 3.44 11.07 9.88
C ALA A 51 2.29 10.52 9.00
N GLU A 52 1.45 9.65 9.56
CA GLU A 52 0.26 9.11 8.88
C GLU A 52 -0.77 10.20 8.58
N ALA A 53 -1.04 11.10 9.53
CA ALA A 53 -1.98 12.20 9.33
C ALA A 53 -1.54 13.13 8.17
N ASP A 54 -0.25 13.44 8.07
CA ASP A 54 0.27 14.28 6.99
C ASP A 54 0.32 13.53 5.64
N ALA A 55 0.70 12.25 5.66
CA ALA A 55 0.62 11.40 4.48
C ALA A 55 -0.80 11.30 3.93
N PHE A 56 -1.80 11.12 4.81
CA PHE A 56 -3.20 11.05 4.43
C PHE A 56 -3.64 12.33 3.71
N LYS A 57 -3.34 13.51 4.26
CA LYS A 57 -3.63 14.80 3.61
C LYS A 57 -3.00 14.90 2.22
N ALA A 58 -1.75 14.47 2.07
CA ALA A 58 -1.04 14.52 0.79
C ALA A 58 -1.67 13.60 -0.28
N ILE A 59 -2.11 12.41 0.11
CA ILE A 59 -2.62 11.39 -0.83
C ILE A 59 -4.11 11.61 -1.13
N PHE A 60 -4.88 12.17 -0.20
CA PHE A 60 -6.33 12.31 -0.37
C PHE A 60 -6.73 13.19 -1.57
N ALA A 61 -5.86 14.14 -1.96
CA ALA A 61 -6.06 14.97 -3.13
C ALA A 61 -5.65 14.31 -4.47
N SER A 62 -4.97 13.15 -4.42
CA SER A 62 -4.47 12.44 -5.61
C SER A 62 -5.58 11.95 -6.53
N ASN A 63 -5.25 11.72 -7.80
CA ASN A 63 -6.16 11.08 -8.74
C ASN A 63 -6.43 9.63 -8.34
N ASP A 64 -5.44 8.93 -7.78
CA ASP A 64 -5.61 7.56 -7.28
C ASP A 64 -6.65 7.47 -6.16
N ALA A 65 -6.72 8.47 -5.27
CA ALA A 65 -7.75 8.51 -4.22
C ALA A 65 -9.15 8.67 -4.82
N LYS A 66 -9.31 9.57 -5.79
CA LYS A 66 -10.58 9.79 -6.51
C LYS A 66 -11.00 8.54 -7.29
N GLU A 67 -10.08 7.92 -8.01
CA GLU A 67 -10.31 6.68 -8.76
C GLU A 67 -10.65 5.51 -7.85
N GLY A 68 -9.98 5.37 -6.70
CA GLY A 68 -10.29 4.34 -5.71
C GLY A 68 -11.73 4.43 -5.21
N VAL A 69 -12.19 5.63 -4.86
CA VAL A 69 -13.57 5.88 -4.45
C VAL A 69 -14.55 5.60 -5.60
N ALA A 70 -14.27 6.11 -6.81
CA ALA A 70 -15.13 5.92 -7.98
C ALA A 70 -15.24 4.44 -8.39
N ALA A 71 -14.13 3.71 -8.37
CA ALA A 71 -14.10 2.29 -8.69
C ALA A 71 -14.86 1.45 -7.66
N PHE A 72 -14.73 1.78 -6.38
CA PHE A 72 -15.46 1.12 -5.29
C PHE A 72 -16.98 1.32 -5.44
N LEU A 73 -17.43 2.56 -5.60
CA LEU A 73 -18.85 2.88 -5.82
C LEU A 73 -19.40 2.24 -7.10
N GLY A 74 -18.58 2.20 -8.16
CA GLY A 74 -18.91 1.56 -9.43
C GLY A 74 -18.73 0.04 -9.47
N LYS A 75 -18.37 -0.61 -8.35
CA LYS A 75 -18.11 -2.06 -8.24
C LYS A 75 -17.18 -2.61 -9.32
N ARG A 76 -16.18 -1.83 -9.72
CA ARG A 76 -15.19 -2.19 -10.74
C ARG A 76 -13.78 -2.17 -10.15
N ARG A 77 -12.83 -2.75 -10.87
CA ARG A 77 -11.41 -2.64 -10.48
C ARG A 77 -10.89 -1.21 -10.73
N PRO A 78 -10.14 -0.63 -9.80
CA PRO A 78 -9.50 0.67 -9.98
C PRO A 78 -8.33 0.59 -10.96
N LYS A 79 -8.04 1.70 -11.63
CA LYS A 79 -6.85 1.90 -12.46
C LYS A 79 -5.97 3.00 -11.87
N PHE A 80 -5.04 2.63 -11.01
CA PHE A 80 -4.13 3.58 -10.38
C PHE A 80 -3.00 4.00 -11.33
N THR A 81 -2.69 5.29 -11.33
CA THR A 81 -1.64 5.90 -12.16
C THR A 81 -0.49 6.48 -11.34
N GLY A 82 -0.62 6.55 -10.01
CA GLY A 82 0.42 7.09 -9.14
C GLY A 82 0.50 8.62 -9.13
N THR A 83 -0.64 9.28 -9.40
CA THR A 83 -0.79 10.74 -9.48
C THR A 83 -1.90 11.22 -8.57
#